data_AF-A0A0A7RFV6-F1
#
_entry.id   AF-A0A0A7RFV6-F1
#
_cell.length_a   1.000
_cell.length_b   1.000
_cell.length_c   1.000
_cell.angle_alpha   90.00
_cell.angle_beta   90.00
_cell.angle_gamma   90.00
#
_symmetry.space_group_name_H-M   'P 1'
#
loop_
_entity.id
_entity.type
_entity.pdbx_description
1 polymer ?
#
loop_
_entity_poly.entity_id
_entity_poly.type
_entity_poly.pdbx_seq_one_letter_code
_entity_poly.pdbx_strand_id
1 'polypeptide(L)' 'MLKNLGHIYQAKVLQLFIDLYSPYRPLINELFPNAIIIADHFHVVVQAFQALNSVRLQVMRQTGSGSHDWRAPKR' A
#
# COMPACT_ATOMS: atom_id res chain seq x y z
N MET A 1 34.63 -11.41 -7.27
CA MET A 1 33.98 -12.62 -6.73
C MET A 1 32.63 -12.31 -6.04
N LEU A 2 32.53 -11.25 -5.20
CA LEU A 2 31.28 -10.92 -4.48
C LEU A 2 30.10 -10.41 -5.34
N LYS A 3 30.35 -9.71 -6.45
CA LYS A 3 29.27 -9.19 -7.33
C LYS A 3 28.43 -10.30 -7.99
N ASN A 4 29.00 -11.47 -8.26
CA ASN A 4 28.27 -12.58 -8.89
C ASN A 4 27.23 -13.22 -7.98
N LEU A 5 27.41 -13.15 -6.65
CA LEU A 5 26.47 -13.74 -5.71
C LEU A 5 25.15 -12.98 -5.67
N GLY A 6 25.18 -11.64 -5.79
CA GLY A 6 23.98 -10.80 -5.79
C GLY A 6 22.98 -11.16 -6.88
N HIS A 7 23.46 -11.36 -8.12
CA HIS A 7 22.63 -11.79 -9.24
C HIS A 7 22.03 -13.19 -9.03
N ILE A 8 22.75 -14.09 -8.36
CA ILE A 8 22.26 -15.45 -8.05
C ILE A 8 21.11 -15.38 -7.02
N TYR A 9 21.21 -14.51 -6.02
CA TYR A 9 20.14 -14.35 -5.03
C TYR A 9 18.91 -13.64 -5.62
N GLN A 10 19.13 -12.62 -6.45
CA GLN A 10 18.09 -11.95 -7.22
C GLN A 10 17.29 -12.92 -8.12
N ALA A 11 18.00 -13.79 -8.84
CA ALA A 11 17.36 -14.78 -9.71
C ALA A 11 16.54 -15.86 -8.96
N LYS A 12 16.76 -16.02 -7.65
CA LYS A 12 16.06 -16.99 -6.79
C LYS A 12 14.77 -16.44 -6.17
N VAL A 13 14.52 -15.14 -6.27
CA VAL A 13 13.27 -14.55 -5.75
C VAL A 13 12.11 -14.95 -6.66
N LEU A 14 11.10 -15.59 -6.07
CA LEU A 14 9.93 -16.08 -6.79
C LEU A 14 8.76 -15.10 -6.78
N GLN A 15 8.58 -14.37 -5.67
CA GLN A 15 7.44 -13.48 -5.46
C GLN A 15 7.88 -12.23 -4.69
N LEU A 16 7.30 -11.09 -5.06
CA LEU A 16 7.50 -9.80 -4.42
C LEU A 16 6.15 -9.13 -4.18
N PHE A 17 5.92 -8.69 -2.96
CA PHE A 17 4.79 -7.86 -2.59
C PHE A 17 5.27 -6.42 -2.55
N ILE A 18 4.73 -5.57 -3.42
CA ILE A 18 5.16 -4.17 -3.55
C ILE A 18 3.97 -3.21 -3.52
N ASP A 19 4.23 -1.98 -3.07
CA ASP A 19 3.26 -0.90 -3.19
C ASP A 19 2.90 -0.60 -4.66
N LEU A 20 1.76 0.05 -4.86
CA LEU A 20 1.21 0.41 -6.17
C LEU A 20 1.97 1.57 -6.85
N TYR A 21 3.02 2.11 -6.24
CA TYR A 21 3.84 3.18 -6.81
C TYR A 21 4.56 2.74 -8.09
N SER A 22 4.03 3.21 -9.23
CA SER A 22 4.48 2.84 -10.58
C SER A 22 6.00 2.95 -10.81
N PRO A 23 6.72 3.95 -10.28
CA PRO A 23 8.17 4.07 -10.49
C PRO A 23 9.02 2.93 -9.93
N TYR A 24 8.48 2.06 -9.06
CA TYR A 24 9.21 0.87 -8.63
C TYR A 24 9.24 -0.25 -9.67
N ARG A 25 8.31 -0.26 -10.63
CA ARG A 25 8.19 -1.35 -11.61
C ARG A 25 9.44 -1.56 -12.45
N PRO A 26 10.07 -0.51 -13.04
CA PRO A 26 11.30 -0.70 -13.81
C PRO A 26 12.46 -1.22 -12.96
N LEU A 27 12.62 -0.68 -11.75
CA LEU A 27 13.68 -1.07 -10.81
C LEU A 27 13.53 -2.54 -10.38
N ILE A 28 12.31 -2.97 -10.07
CA ILE A 28 12.03 -4.34 -9.63
C ILE A 28 12.26 -5.33 -10.77
N ASN A 29 11.87 -4.97 -12.00
CA ASN A 29 12.14 -5.82 -13.16
C ASN A 29 13.65 -5.97 -13.44
N GLU A 30 14.45 -4.93 -13.19
CA GLU A 30 15.92 -5.01 -13.30
C GLU A 30 16.52 -5.91 -12.22
N LEU A 31 16.06 -5.77 -10.97
CA LEU A 31 16.61 -6.50 -9.84
C LEU A 31 16.10 -7.93 -9.72
N PHE A 32 14.86 -8.20 -10.13
CA PHE A 32 14.17 -9.48 -9.93
C PHE A 32 13.35 -9.86 -11.17
N PRO A 33 14.00 -10.10 -12.33
CA PRO A 33 13.32 -10.32 -13.60
C PRO A 33 12.42 -11.57 -13.63
N ASN A 34 12.65 -12.52 -12.72
CA ASN A 34 11.91 -13.78 -12.65
C ASN A 34 10.79 -13.78 -11.59
N ALA A 35 10.68 -12.72 -10.80
CA ALA A 35 9.74 -12.68 -9.68
C ALA A 35 8.33 -12.29 -10.15
N ILE A 36 7.32 -12.96 -9.61
CA ILE A 36 5.92 -12.54 -9.75
C ILE A 36 5.70 -11.32 -8.86
N ILE A 37 5.25 -10.23 -9.46
CA ILE A 37 4.93 -8.99 -8.76
C ILE A 37 3.48 -9.03 -8.30
N ILE A 38 3.27 -8.90 -6.99
CA ILE A 38 1.95 -8.90 -6.33
C ILE A 38 1.77 -7.54 -5.64
N ALA A 39 0.57 -6.99 -5.72
CA ALA A 39 0.24 -5.75 -5.00
C ALA A 39 0.24 -5.99 -3.49
N ASP A 40 0.85 -5.08 -2.73
CA ASP A 40 0.84 -5.13 -1.27
C ASP A 40 -0.56 -4.79 -0.73
N HIS A 41 -1.19 -5.78 -0.11
CA HIS A 41 -2.53 -5.64 0.47
C HIS A 41 -2.56 -4.65 1.64
N PHE A 42 -1.44 -4.45 2.35
CA PHE A 42 -1.38 -3.53 3.48
C PHE A 42 -1.65 -2.09 3.03
N HIS A 43 -0.99 -1.66 1.94
CA HIS A 43 -1.18 -0.31 1.41
C HIS A 43 -2.60 -0.06 0.92
N VAL A 44 -3.26 -1.05 0.31
CA VAL A 44 -4.66 -0.95 -0.10
C VAL A 44 -5.58 -0.73 1.11
N VAL A 45 -5.40 -1.52 2.17
CA VAL A 45 -6.19 -1.40 3.41
C VAL A 45 -5.95 -0.05 4.08
N VAL A 46 -4.69 0.40 4.14
CA VAL A 46 -4.33 1.69 4.73
C VAL A 46 -4.94 2.85 3.94
N GLN A 47 -4.83 2.84 2.61
CA GLN A 47 -5.42 3.89 1.75
C GLN A 47 -6.94 3.95 1.91
N ALA A 48 -7.63 2.80 1.91
CA ALA A 48 -9.06 2.74 2.14
C ALA A 48 -9.44 3.29 3.53
N PHE A 49 -8.72 2.88 4.57
CA PHE A 49 -8.94 3.37 5.93
C PHE A 49 -8.73 4.88 6.04
N GLN A 50 -7.67 5.42 5.43
CA GLN A 50 -7.41 6.87 5.44
C GLN A 50 -8.49 7.66 4.70
N ALA A 51 -8.98 7.16 3.57
CA ALA A 51 -10.07 7.78 2.83
C ALA A 51 -11.36 7.82 3.66
N LEU A 52 -11.74 6.68 4.25
CA LEU A 52 -12.91 6.59 5.14
C LEU A 52 -12.75 7.49 6.38
N ASN A 53 -11.56 7.53 6.96
CA ASN A 53 -11.26 8.38 8.11
C ASN A 53 -11.37 9.87 7.77
N SER A 54 -10.96 10.26 6.56
CA SER A 54 -11.07 11.63 6.07
C SER A 54 -12.53 12.05 5.89
N VAL A 55 -13.34 11.19 5.26
CA VAL A 55 -14.79 11.39 5.12
C VAL A 55 -15.47 11.47 6.48
N ARG A 56 -15.12 10.55 7.41
CA ARG A 56 -15.59 10.61 8.79
C ARG A 56 -15.33 12.00 9.37
N LEU A 57 -14.07 12.43 9.43
CA LEU A 57 -13.70 13.71 10.04
C LEU A 57 -14.42 14.90 9.37
N GLN A 58 -14.62 14.87 8.06
CA GLN A 58 -15.38 15.89 7.34
C GLN A 58 -16.83 15.96 7.82
N VAL A 59 -17.54 14.83 7.89
CA VAL A 59 -18.92 14.76 8.41
C VAL A 59 -18.98 15.32 9.84
N MET A 60 -18.07 14.89 10.71
CA MET A 60 -18.04 15.34 12.11
C MET A 60 -17.85 16.85 12.25
N ARG A 61 -17.01 17.45 11.41
CA ARG A 61 -16.74 18.89 11.42
C ARG A 61 -17.92 19.71 10.88
N GLN A 62 -18.65 19.16 9.91
CA GLN A 62 -19.78 19.85 9.27
C GLN A 62 -21.06 19.81 10.10
N THR A 63 -21.33 18.71 10.83
CA THR A 63 -22.62 18.49 11.49
C THR A 63 -22.67 18.92 12.96
N GLY A 64 -21.55 19.36 13.53
CA GLY A 64 -21.47 19.89 14.90
C GLY A 64 -21.63 18.84 16.01
N SER A 65 -21.18 19.19 17.22
CA SER A 65 -21.29 18.29 18.38
C SER A 65 -22.76 17.97 18.74
N GLY A 66 -23.08 16.69 19.00
CA GLY A 66 -24.43 16.24 19.40
C GLY A 66 -25.39 15.75 18.30
N SER A 67 -25.17 16.06 17.01
CA SER A 67 -26.06 15.63 15.92
C SER A 67 -26.06 14.10 15.72
N HIS A 68 -27.11 13.57 15.07
CA HIS A 68 -27.17 12.15 14.71
C HIS A 68 -25.99 11.77 13.82
N ASP A 69 -25.71 12.57 12.80
CA ASP A 69 -24.68 12.31 11.80
C ASP A 69 -23.26 12.45 12.34
N TRP A 70 -23.07 13.19 13.43
CA TRP A 70 -21.83 13.13 14.20
C TRP A 70 -21.73 11.85 15.04
N ARG A 71 -22.81 11.37 15.65
CA ARG A 71 -22.74 10.12 16.44
C ARG A 71 -22.60 8.87 15.58
N ALA A 72 -23.16 8.87 14.37
CA ALA A 72 -23.18 7.72 13.46
C ALA A 72 -21.79 7.12 13.16
N PRO A 73 -20.74 7.91 12.80
CA PRO A 73 -19.44 7.35 12.46
C PRO A 73 -18.50 7.14 13.65
N LYS A 74 -18.97 7.23 14.91
CA LYS A 74 -18.15 6.97 16.12
C LYS A 74 -17.96 5.48 16.46
N ARG A 75 -18.59 4.57 15.71
CA ARG A 75 -18.53 3.13 15.95
C ARG A 75 -17.35 2.50 15.24
#